data_AF-C3XYZ9-F1
#
_entry.id   AF-C3XYZ9-F1
#
_cell.length_a   1.000
_cell.length_b   1.000
_cell.length_c   1.000
_cell.angle_alpha   90.00
_cell.angle_beta   90.00
_cell.angle_gamma   90.00
#
_symmetry.space_group_name_H-M   'P 1'
#
loop_
_entity.id
_entity.type
_entity.pdbx_description
1 polymer ?
#
loop_
_entity_poly.entity_id
_entity_poly.type
_entity_poly.pdbx_seq_one_letter_code
_entity_poly.pdbx_strand_id
1 'polypeptide(L)'
;MSKTTKKKHVAREVLEEFVLPEGDQQIVRVVASRGGNLHEVETADGDHFLASMPTKFRKNIWIKRGDHVIVEPIEEGDKVRAEIQFVLYRDQVKYIIEEGAW
;
A
#
# COMPACT_ATOMS: atom_id res chain seq x y z
N MET A 1 6.77 23.25 -9.91
CA MET A 1 6.19 22.82 -8.62
C MET A 1 7.30 22.33 -7.69
N SER A 2 7.52 22.98 -6.54
CA SER A 2 8.60 22.64 -5.59
C SER A 2 8.40 21.25 -4.95
N LYS A 3 9.49 20.56 -4.62
CA LYS A 3 9.47 19.25 -3.92
C LYS A 3 8.68 19.31 -2.61
N THR A 4 8.73 20.43 -1.90
CA THR A 4 8.03 20.63 -0.61
C THR A 4 6.51 20.63 -0.78
N THR A 5 6.00 21.26 -1.85
CA THR A 5 4.56 21.29 -2.16
C THR A 5 4.04 19.90 -2.54
N LYS A 6 4.85 19.08 -3.24
CA LYS A 6 4.49 17.69 -3.56
C LYS A 6 4.38 16.81 -2.31
N LYS A 7 5.30 16.94 -1.35
CA LYS A 7 5.26 16.17 -0.09
C LYS A 7 4.01 16.47 0.74
N LYS A 8 3.59 17.74 0.80
CA LYS A 8 2.36 18.14 1.50
C LYS A 8 1.10 17.54 0.85
N HIS A 9 1.03 17.50 -0.48
CA HIS A 9 -0.10 16.89 -1.18
C HIS A 9 -0.16 15.38 -0.99
N VAL A 10 0.96 14.67 -1.17
CA VAL A 10 1.02 13.21 -1.00
C VAL A 10 0.64 12.80 0.42
N ALA A 11 1.18 13.47 1.45
CA ALA A 11 0.84 13.16 2.83
C ALA A 11 -0.65 13.42 3.13
N ARG A 12 -1.24 14.45 2.51
CA ARG A 12 -2.66 14.77 2.70
C ARG A 12 -3.57 13.75 2.02
N GLU A 13 -3.27 13.35 0.80
CA GLU A 13 -4.03 12.29 0.08
C GLU A 13 -4.02 10.99 0.87
N VAL A 14 -2.85 10.51 1.33
CA VAL A 14 -2.80 9.24 2.07
C VAL A 14 -3.47 9.32 3.44
N LEU A 15 -3.53 10.49 4.08
CA LEU A 15 -4.12 10.64 5.42
C LEU A 15 -5.63 10.98 5.39
N GLU A 16 -6.11 11.66 4.35
CA GLU A 16 -7.50 12.15 4.28
C GLU A 16 -8.40 11.31 3.35
N GLU A 17 -7.84 10.46 2.51
CA GLU A 17 -8.61 9.64 1.56
C GLU A 17 -8.94 8.27 2.18
N PHE A 18 -10.23 8.08 2.48
CA PHE A 18 -10.78 6.80 2.90
C PHE A 18 -11.12 5.99 1.65
N VAL A 19 -10.21 5.10 1.27
CA VAL A 19 -10.36 4.26 0.07
C VAL A 19 -10.84 2.87 0.44
N LEU A 20 -11.81 2.38 -0.32
CA LEU A 20 -12.20 0.98 -0.34
C LEU A 20 -11.43 0.27 -1.46
N PRO A 21 -11.04 -1.00 -1.30
CA PRO A 21 -10.45 -1.76 -2.39
C PRO A 21 -11.48 -1.90 -3.52
N GLU A 22 -11.12 -1.47 -4.73
CA GLU A 22 -11.96 -1.56 -5.92
C GLU A 22 -11.32 -2.45 -7.00
N GLY A 23 -12.14 -3.19 -7.75
CA GLY A 23 -11.67 -4.05 -8.84
C GLY A 23 -10.83 -5.22 -8.35
N ASP A 24 -9.61 -5.36 -8.90
CA ASP A 24 -8.66 -6.43 -8.56
C ASP A 24 -7.73 -6.07 -7.38
N GLN A 25 -8.01 -4.97 -6.70
CA GLN A 25 -7.24 -4.55 -5.54
C GLN A 25 -7.44 -5.48 -4.35
N GLN A 26 -6.37 -5.69 -3.59
CA GLN A 26 -6.39 -6.55 -2.42
C GLN A 26 -5.67 -5.88 -1.24
N ILE A 27 -6.18 -6.14 -0.04
CA ILE A 27 -5.54 -5.69 1.20
C ILE A 27 -4.53 -6.76 1.61
N VAL A 28 -3.29 -6.34 1.81
CA VAL A 28 -2.19 -7.23 2.21
C VAL A 28 -1.44 -6.64 3.39
N ARG A 29 -0.80 -7.52 4.15
CA ARG A 29 0.01 -7.15 5.31
C ARG A 29 1.48 -7.12 4.96
N VAL A 30 2.19 -6.09 5.38
CA VAL A 30 3.63 -5.97 5.14
C VAL A 30 4.40 -6.83 6.14
N VAL A 31 5.19 -7.77 5.63
CA VAL A 31 6.02 -8.69 6.43
C VAL A 31 7.41 -8.13 6.63
N ALA A 32 8.05 -7.69 5.55
CA ALA A 32 9.41 -7.17 5.59
C ALA A 32 9.70 -6.24 4.41
N SER A 33 10.65 -5.32 4.58
CA SER A 33 11.17 -4.51 3.49
C SER A 33 12.40 -5.18 2.90
N ARG A 34 12.39 -5.52 1.61
CA ARG A 34 13.48 -6.25 0.92
C ARG A 34 14.51 -5.33 0.24
N GLY A 35 14.41 -4.02 0.45
CA GLY A 35 15.28 -3.01 -0.16
C GLY A 35 14.81 -2.62 -1.58
N GLY A 36 15.38 -1.56 -2.15
CA GLY A 36 15.01 -1.11 -3.51
C GLY A 36 13.59 -0.55 -3.66
N ASN A 37 12.91 -0.21 -2.55
CA ASN A 37 11.47 0.11 -2.52
C ASN A 37 10.57 -1.09 -2.86
N LEU A 38 11.08 -2.31 -2.62
CA LEU A 38 10.32 -3.55 -2.64
C LEU A 38 9.95 -3.94 -1.21
N HIS A 39 8.69 -4.35 -1.04
CA HIS A 39 8.14 -4.78 0.22
C HIS A 39 7.59 -6.19 0.04
N GLU A 40 7.99 -7.10 0.92
CA GLU A 40 7.37 -8.41 1.03
C GLU A 40 6.06 -8.26 1.78
N VAL A 41 5.00 -8.74 1.14
CA VAL A 41 3.63 -8.66 1.64
C VAL A 41 3.03 -10.06 1.69
N GLU A 42 2.04 -10.21 2.56
CA GLU A 42 1.30 -11.43 2.83
C GLU A 42 -0.18 -11.18 2.60
N THR A 43 -0.82 -12.05 1.82
CA THR A 43 -2.27 -12.03 1.56
C THR A 43 -3.06 -12.61 2.72
N ALA A 44 -4.39 -12.44 2.68
CA ALA A 44 -5.29 -13.09 3.62
C ALA A 44 -5.18 -14.63 3.59
N ASP A 45 -4.81 -15.19 2.44
CA ASP A 45 -4.61 -16.64 2.24
C ASP A 45 -3.26 -17.15 2.78
N GLY A 46 -2.37 -16.25 3.21
CA GLY A 46 -1.02 -16.58 3.69
C GLY A 46 0.05 -16.66 2.60
N ASP A 47 -0.28 -16.28 1.36
CA ASP A 47 0.69 -16.23 0.27
C ASP A 47 1.59 -15.00 0.39
N HIS A 48 2.87 -15.22 0.13
CA HIS A 48 3.90 -14.18 0.24
C HIS A 48 4.43 -13.79 -1.14
N PHE A 49 4.48 -12.50 -1.43
CA PHE A 49 5.07 -11.98 -2.67
C PHE A 49 5.70 -10.59 -2.47
N LEU A 50 6.41 -10.12 -3.50
CA LEU A 50 6.99 -8.78 -3.49
C LEU A 50 6.04 -7.79 -4.16
N ALA A 51 5.77 -6.69 -3.45
CA ALA A 51 5.09 -5.53 -3.96
C ALA A 51 6.08 -4.37 -4.16
N SER A 52 5.92 -3.64 -5.25
CA SER A 52 6.68 -2.41 -5.54
C SER A 52 5.98 -1.19 -4.97
N MET A 53 6.76 -0.26 -4.40
CA MET A 53 6.26 1.05 -3.99
C MET A 53 6.30 2.03 -5.18
N PRO A 54 5.17 2.69 -5.52
CA PRO A 54 5.12 3.74 -6.53
C PRO A 54 6.07 4.89 -6.24
N THR A 55 6.58 5.50 -7.31
CA THR A 55 7.53 6.62 -7.21
C THR A 55 6.99 7.83 -6.44
N LYS A 56 5.67 8.06 -6.42
CA LYS A 56 5.01 9.13 -5.64
C LYS A 56 5.23 9.02 -4.13
N PHE A 57 5.32 7.78 -3.61
CA PHE A 57 5.44 7.51 -2.17
C PHE A 57 6.88 7.33 -1.70
N ARG A 58 7.81 7.04 -2.62
CA ARG A 58 9.23 6.88 -2.30
C ARG A 58 9.76 8.14 -1.59
N LYS A 59 10.38 7.95 -0.42
CA LYS A 59 10.95 9.01 0.46
C LYS A 59 9.92 9.92 1.15
N ASN A 60 8.63 9.71 0.91
CA ASN A 60 7.55 10.48 1.53
C ASN A 60 6.83 9.67 2.61
N ILE A 61 6.69 8.36 2.42
CA ILE A 61 5.99 7.45 3.33
C ILE A 61 6.96 6.36 3.79
N TRP A 62 6.89 6.05 5.09
CA TRP A 62 7.60 4.93 5.70
C TRP A 62 6.60 3.84 6.03
N ILE A 63 6.85 2.65 5.50
CA ILE A 63 6.09 1.43 5.77
C ILE A 63 6.94 0.55 6.70
N LYS A 64 6.33 0.03 7.76
CA LYS A 64 6.95 -0.93 8.68
C LYS A 64 6.22 -2.28 8.63
N ARG A 65 6.84 -3.28 9.23
CA ARG A 65 6.24 -4.60 9.43
C ARG A 65 4.93 -4.48 10.22
N GLY A 66 3.89 -5.17 9.74
CA GLY A 66 2.56 -5.19 10.34
C GLY A 66 1.65 -4.06 9.86
N ASP A 67 2.13 -3.15 9.02
CA ASP A 67 1.26 -2.19 8.34
C ASP A 67 0.44 -2.92 7.26
N HIS A 68 -0.75 -2.40 6.98
CA HIS A 68 -1.62 -2.89 5.92
C HIS A 68 -1.55 -1.95 4.74
N VAL A 69 -1.59 -2.50 3.54
CA VAL A 69 -1.52 -1.74 2.30
C VAL A 69 -2.50 -2.31 1.30
N ILE A 70 -3.06 -1.44 0.46
CA ILE A 70 -3.83 -1.85 -0.72
C ILE A 70 -2.82 -2.02 -1.85
N VAL A 71 -2.84 -3.20 -2.47
CA VAL A 71 -2.03 -3.50 -3.64
C VAL A 71 -2.90 -3.83 -4.83
N GLU A 72 -2.41 -3.47 -6.00
CA GLU A 72 -2.98 -3.84 -7.28
C GLU A 72 -2.08 -4.91 -7.92
N PRO A 73 -2.59 -6.11 -8.22
CA PRO A 73 -1.80 -7.19 -8.79
C PRO A 73 -1.34 -6.84 -10.21
N ILE A 74 -0.15 -7.31 -10.57
CA ILE A 74 0.46 -7.15 -11.89
C ILE A 74 0.55 -8.55 -12.51
N GLU A 75 -0.25 -8.80 -13.56
CA GLU A 75 -0.30 -10.12 -14.23
C GLU A 75 1.05 -10.53 -14.85
N GLU A 76 1.84 -9.56 -15.34
CA GLU A 76 3.14 -9.80 -15.99
C GLU A 76 4.32 -9.91 -14.99
N GLY A 77 4.05 -9.89 -13.69
CA GLY A 77 5.04 -9.83 -12.64
C GLY A 77 5.67 -11.18 -12.27
N ASP A 78 6.94 -11.40 -12.63
CA ASP A 78 7.64 -12.66 -12.33
C ASP A 78 7.98 -12.80 -10.83
N LYS A 79 8.77 -11.84 -10.30
CA LYS A 79 9.12 -11.76 -8.85
C LYS A 79 8.33 -10.71 -8.09
N VAL A 80 8.00 -9.61 -8.74
CA VAL A 80 7.20 -8.51 -8.18
C VAL A 80 5.82 -8.63 -8.76
N ARG A 81 4.85 -9.03 -7.93
CA ARG A 81 3.51 -9.44 -8.37
C ARG A 81 2.44 -8.37 -8.15
N ALA A 82 2.77 -7.27 -7.50
CA ALA A 82 1.82 -6.19 -7.26
C ALA A 82 2.51 -4.83 -7.09
N GLU A 83 1.73 -3.77 -7.22
CA GLU A 83 2.10 -2.40 -6.88
C GLU A 83 1.27 -1.86 -5.71
N ILE A 84 1.90 -1.16 -4.77
CA ILE A 84 1.23 -0.57 -3.60
C ILE A 84 0.50 0.69 -4.01
N GLN A 85 -0.84 0.70 -4.00
CA GLN A 85 -1.62 1.90 -4.32
C GLN A 85 -1.82 2.81 -3.12
N PHE A 86 -2.10 2.24 -1.95
CA PHE A 86 -2.38 2.99 -0.73
C PHE A 86 -1.80 2.32 0.51
N VAL A 87 -1.38 3.14 1.48
CA VAL A 87 -0.95 2.66 2.80
C VAL A 87 -2.07 2.92 3.78
N LEU A 88 -2.55 1.88 4.44
CA LEU A 88 -3.69 1.95 5.34
C LEU A 88 -3.24 2.25 6.77
N TYR A 89 -3.72 3.38 7.29
CA TYR A 89 -3.62 3.73 8.70
C TYR A 89 -4.77 3.14 9.50
N ARG A 90 -4.63 3.14 10.83
CA ARG A 90 -5.59 2.53 11.76
C ARG A 90 -7.04 3.00 11.55
N ASP A 91 -7.24 4.26 11.23
CA ASP A 91 -8.59 4.82 11.05
C ASP A 91 -9.19 4.43 9.70
N GLN A 92 -8.37 4.31 8.64
CA GLN A 92 -8.81 3.77 7.35
C GLN A 92 -9.16 2.28 7.44
N VAL A 93 -8.36 1.49 8.18
CA VAL A 93 -8.67 0.08 8.45
C VAL A 93 -10.02 -0.05 9.15
N LYS A 94 -10.30 0.78 10.15
CA LYS A 94 -11.61 0.78 10.83
C LYS A 94 -12.75 1.10 9.86
N TYR A 95 -12.57 2.11 9.02
CA TYR A 95 -13.57 2.48 8.01
C TYR A 95 -13.87 1.32 7.05
N ILE A 96 -12.84 0.65 6.54
CA ILE A 96 -12.99 -0.53 5.66
C ILE A 96 -13.75 -1.67 6.36
N ILE A 97 -13.46 -1.91 7.65
CA ILE A 97 -14.16 -2.92 8.46
C ILE A 97 -15.63 -2.53 8.69
N GLU A 98 -15.91 -1.25 8.95
CA GLU A 98 -17.28 -0.74 9.13
C GLU A 98 -18.13 -0.85 7.86
N GLU A 99 -17.51 -0.64 6.70
CA GLU A 99 -18.15 -0.83 5.38
C GLU A 99 -18.21 -2.31 4.94
N GLY A 100 -17.57 -3.23 5.68
CA GLY A 100 -17.59 -4.67 5.41
C GLY A 100 -16.71 -5.11 4.24
N ALA A 101 -15.68 -4.34 3.89
CA ALA A 101 -14.79 -4.57 2.75
C ALA A 101 -13.36 -5.00 3.15
N TRP A 102 -13.22 -5.65 4.31
CA TRP A 102 -11.94 -6.12 4.86
C TRP A 102 -11.60 -7.56 4.45
#